data_AF-A0A670IP92-F1
#
_entry.id   AF-A0A670IP92-F1
#
_cell.length_a   1.000
_cell.length_b   1.000
_cell.length_c   1.000
_cell.angle_alpha   90.00
_cell.angle_beta   90.00
_cell.angle_gamma   90.00
#
_symmetry.space_group_name_H-M   'P 1'
#
loop_
_entity.id
_entity.type
_entity.pdbx_description
1 polymer ?
#
loop_
_entity_poly.entity_id
_entity_poly.type
_entity_poly.pdbx_seq_one_letter_code
_entity_poly.pdbx_strand_id
1 'polypeptide(L)'
;MSEKPMCLIENNPNEQLRVNQEALKILQSIQQPVVVVAIVGLYRTGKSYLMNKLAGKKKGFSLGATIQAETMGIWMWCLPHPENPDHTLVLLDTEGLGDVEKSNIENDAWIFALSILLSSTLVYNSMGIIDQFALEKLQYPSVQTPFHLQFPYLQPE
;
A
#
# COMPACT_ATOMS: atom_id res chain seq x y z
N MET A 1 11.28 15.00 -1.96
CA MET A 1 11.60 13.71 -2.61
C MET A 1 12.35 12.83 -1.61
N SER A 2 12.15 11.51 -1.62
CA SER A 2 12.85 10.60 -0.71
C SER A 2 13.90 9.77 -1.45
N GLU A 3 15.11 9.67 -0.90
CA GLU A 3 16.21 8.93 -1.53
C GLU A 3 16.01 7.40 -1.50
N LYS A 4 15.22 6.92 -0.54
CA LYS A 4 14.89 5.51 -0.33
C LYS A 4 13.44 5.34 0.11
N PRO A 5 12.89 4.13 0.04
CA PRO A 5 11.60 3.82 0.65
C PRO A 5 11.61 4.02 2.16
N MET A 6 10.45 4.35 2.70
CA MET A 6 10.21 4.57 4.13
C MET A 6 8.87 3.96 4.53
N CYS A 7 8.79 3.39 5.73
CA CYS A 7 7.52 2.92 6.28
C CYS A 7 6.57 4.11 6.49
N LEU A 8 5.36 4.04 5.92
CA LEU A 8 4.31 5.04 6.08
C LEU A 8 3.31 4.61 7.17
N ILE A 9 2.85 3.35 7.10
CA ILE A 9 1.98 2.75 8.09
C ILE A 9 2.71 1.56 8.69
N GLU A 10 2.94 1.59 9.98
CA GLU A 10 3.56 0.52 10.75
C GLU A 10 2.52 -0.53 11.12
N ASN A 11 2.88 -1.80 10.95
CA ASN A 11 2.09 -2.94 11.39
C ASN A 11 2.93 -3.80 12.34
N ASN A 12 2.95 -3.43 13.62
CA ASN A 12 3.66 -4.21 14.64
C ASN A 12 2.77 -5.36 15.15
N PRO A 13 3.36 -6.53 15.47
CA PRO A 13 2.60 -7.64 16.04
C PRO A 13 1.80 -7.22 17.28
N ASN A 14 0.51 -7.56 17.29
CA ASN A 14 -0.42 -7.29 18.38
C ASN A 14 -0.69 -5.79 18.66
N GLU A 15 -0.33 -4.89 17.75
CA GLU A 15 -0.68 -3.49 17.81
C GLU A 15 -1.66 -3.11 16.69
N GLN A 16 -2.32 -1.96 16.87
CA GLN A 16 -3.07 -1.30 15.79
C GLN A 16 -2.10 -0.68 14.79
N LEU A 17 -2.57 -0.47 13.56
CA LEU A 17 -1.82 0.26 12.54
C LEU A 17 -1.48 1.67 13.03
N ARG A 18 -0.21 2.08 12.89
CA ARG A 18 0.27 3.40 13.31
C ARG A 18 0.89 4.16 12.14
N VAL A 19 0.59 5.44 12.04
CA VAL A 19 1.20 6.32 11.03
C VAL A 19 2.62 6.68 11.47
N ASN A 20 3.60 6.47 10.59
CA ASN A 20 4.95 6.95 10.78
C ASN A 20 5.01 8.47 10.55
N GLN A 21 5.32 9.22 11.62
CA GLN A 21 5.28 10.69 11.58
C GLN A 21 6.37 11.30 10.70
N GLU A 22 7.51 10.65 10.53
CA GLU A 22 8.57 11.13 9.63
C GLU A 22 8.16 10.98 8.16
N ALA A 23 7.49 9.87 7.82
CA ALA A 23 6.89 9.70 6.51
C ALA A 23 5.81 10.77 6.23
N LEU A 24 4.96 11.05 7.22
CA LEU A 24 3.94 12.09 7.10
C LEU A 24 4.54 13.48 6.83
N LYS A 25 5.62 13.85 7.51
CA LYS A 25 6.34 15.12 7.26
C LYS A 25 6.88 15.21 5.83
N ILE A 26 7.41 14.10 5.28
CA ILE A 26 7.85 14.06 3.89
C ILE A 26 6.68 14.32 2.95
N LEU A 27 5.53 13.66 3.15
CA LEU A 27 4.35 13.87 2.34
C LEU A 27 3.83 15.31 2.42
N GLN A 28 3.79 15.90 3.62
CA GLN A 28 3.39 17.29 3.84
C GLN A 28 4.32 18.31 3.17
N SER A 29 5.58 17.94 2.90
CA SER A 29 6.53 18.80 2.20
C SER A 29 6.35 18.82 0.67
N ILE A 30 5.52 17.94 0.11
CA ILE A 30 5.29 17.85 -1.33
C ILE A 30 4.28 18.94 -1.73
N GLN A 31 4.73 19.88 -2.57
CA GLN A 31 3.89 20.96 -3.09
C GLN A 31 3.27 20.65 -4.46
N GLN A 32 3.84 19.68 -5.17
CA GLN A 32 3.39 19.24 -6.48
C GLN A 32 2.16 18.32 -6.36
N PRO A 33 1.28 18.26 -7.38
CA PRO A 33 0.28 17.20 -7.48
C PRO A 33 0.93 15.81 -7.41
N VAL A 34 0.22 14.87 -6.78
CA VAL A 34 0.71 13.53 -6.50
C VAL A 34 -0.05 12.49 -7.32
N VAL A 35 0.68 11.57 -7.95
CA VAL A 35 0.15 10.34 -8.54
C VAL A 35 0.56 9.19 -7.64
N VAL A 36 -0.42 8.44 -7.10
CA VAL A 36 -0.15 7.34 -6.17
C VAL A 36 -0.38 6.00 -6.85
N VAL A 37 0.64 5.15 -6.91
CA VAL A 37 0.53 3.76 -7.37
C VAL A 37 0.73 2.85 -6.18
N ALA A 38 -0.30 2.10 -5.80
CA ALA A 38 -0.22 1.10 -4.73
C ALA A 38 -0.24 -0.31 -5.30
N ILE A 39 0.50 -1.23 -4.68
CA ILE A 39 0.46 -2.65 -5.02
C ILE A 39 -0.01 -3.47 -3.82
N VAL A 40 -0.98 -4.36 -4.03
CA VAL A 40 -1.52 -5.28 -3.03
C VAL A 40 -1.47 -6.70 -3.56
N GLY A 41 -1.56 -7.69 -2.68
CA GLY A 41 -1.59 -9.10 -3.08
C GLY A 41 -0.99 -10.01 -2.02
N LEU A 42 -1.09 -11.31 -2.25
CA LEU A 42 -0.59 -12.32 -1.33
C LEU A 42 0.90 -12.10 -1.02
N TYR A 43 1.32 -12.55 0.16
CA TYR A 43 2.74 -12.59 0.53
C TYR A 43 3.56 -13.37 -0.50
N ARG A 44 4.82 -12.95 -0.70
CA ARG A 44 5.81 -13.57 -1.61
C ARG A 44 5.42 -13.69 -3.09
N THR A 45 4.63 -12.76 -3.61
CA THR A 45 4.23 -12.71 -5.04
C THR A 45 5.10 -11.77 -5.90
N GLY A 46 6.17 -11.19 -5.35
CA GLY A 46 7.07 -10.30 -6.10
C GLY A 46 6.66 -8.82 -6.18
N LYS A 47 5.77 -8.36 -5.29
CA LYS A 47 5.29 -6.98 -5.24
C LYS A 47 6.42 -5.94 -5.20
N SER A 48 7.29 -6.02 -4.20
CA SER A 48 8.43 -5.11 -4.01
C SER A 48 9.39 -5.12 -5.20
N TYR A 49 9.54 -6.26 -5.88
CA TYR A 49 10.32 -6.36 -7.12
C TYR A 49 9.69 -5.52 -8.24
N LEU A 50 8.38 -5.65 -8.46
CA LEU A 50 7.66 -4.87 -9.47
C LEU A 50 7.72 -3.36 -9.14
N MET A 51 7.56 -2.98 -7.88
CA MET A 51 7.66 -1.57 -7.47
C MET A 51 9.05 -0.98 -7.68
N ASN A 52 10.12 -1.75 -7.45
CA ASN A 52 11.48 -1.32 -7.78
C ASN A 52 11.69 -1.14 -9.29
N LYS A 53 11.04 -1.96 -10.13
CA LYS A 53 11.04 -1.77 -11.59
C LYS A 53 10.33 -0.49 -11.99
N LEU A 54 9.16 -0.21 -11.42
CA LEU A 54 8.42 1.05 -11.64
C LEU A 54 9.23 2.27 -11.20
N ALA A 55 9.97 2.17 -10.09
CA ALA A 55 10.87 3.23 -9.63
C ALA A 55 12.07 3.49 -10.57
N GLY A 56 12.36 2.58 -11.51
CA GLY A 56 13.55 2.66 -12.36
C GLY A 56 14.87 2.51 -11.59
N LYS A 57 14.86 1.90 -10.39
CA LYS A 57 16.03 1.75 -9.51
C LYS A 57 16.34 0.28 -9.24
N LYS A 58 17.64 -0.06 -9.17
CA LYS A 58 18.10 -1.43 -8.83
C LYS A 58 18.03 -1.74 -7.33
N LYS A 59 18.07 -0.71 -6.48
CA LYS A 59 17.95 -0.80 -5.02
C LYS A 59 16.81 0.12 -4.59
N GLY A 60 15.94 -0.37 -3.71
CA GLY A 60 14.72 0.31 -3.31
C GLY A 60 14.03 -0.47 -2.20
N PHE A 61 12.78 -0.88 -2.42
CA PHE A 61 12.04 -1.73 -1.48
C PHE A 61 12.80 -3.03 -1.25
N SER A 62 12.82 -3.50 0.00
CA SER A 62 13.47 -4.75 0.37
C SER A 62 12.83 -5.91 -0.38
N LEU A 63 13.65 -6.78 -0.93
CA LEU A 63 13.20 -7.98 -1.65
C LEU A 63 13.39 -9.15 -0.71
N GLY A 64 12.31 -9.55 -0.02
CA GLY A 64 12.39 -10.64 0.94
C GLY A 64 12.93 -11.92 0.34
N ALA A 65 14.11 -12.35 0.81
CA ALA A 65 14.76 -13.59 0.39
C ALA A 65 14.52 -14.75 1.37
N THR A 66 13.81 -14.49 2.48
CA THR A 66 13.63 -15.43 3.60
C THR A 66 12.15 -15.78 3.84
N ILE A 67 11.92 -16.69 4.79
CA ILE A 67 10.58 -17.17 5.16
C ILE A 67 9.80 -16.09 5.93
N GLN A 68 10.44 -15.11 6.56
CA GLN A 68 9.70 -14.05 7.27
C GLN A 68 9.21 -12.94 6.31
N ALA A 69 8.01 -12.42 6.57
CA ALA A 69 7.53 -11.21 5.91
C ALA A 69 8.45 -10.03 6.23
N GLU A 70 9.15 -9.49 5.22
CA GLU A 70 10.05 -8.35 5.41
C GLU A 70 9.32 -7.00 5.33
N THR A 71 8.29 -6.88 4.49
CA THR A 71 7.48 -5.67 4.40
C THR A 71 6.35 -5.77 5.40
N MET A 72 6.48 -5.11 6.55
CA MET A 72 5.39 -4.94 7.50
C MET A 72 4.72 -3.57 7.29
N GLY A 73 3.40 -3.56 7.18
CA GLY A 73 2.56 -2.39 6.97
C GLY A 73 2.55 -1.87 5.53
N ILE A 74 2.57 -0.55 5.35
CA ILE A 74 2.60 0.12 4.04
C ILE A 74 3.87 0.95 3.95
N TRP A 75 4.67 0.71 2.92
CA TRP A 75 5.90 1.44 2.64
C TRP A 75 5.71 2.38 1.46
N MET A 76 6.22 3.59 1.58
CA MET A 76 6.13 4.60 0.54
C MET A 76 7.49 4.94 -0.07
N TRP A 77 7.51 5.35 -1.33
CA TRP A 77 8.66 5.94 -1.99
C TRP A 77 8.25 7.11 -2.88
N CYS A 78 8.74 8.31 -2.58
CA CYS A 78 8.41 9.53 -3.31
C CYS A 78 9.49 9.85 -4.35
N LEU A 79 9.10 9.89 -5.62
CA LEU A 79 9.96 10.02 -6.81
C LEU A 79 9.44 11.13 -7.73
N PRO A 80 10.29 11.73 -8.58
CA PRO A 80 9.78 12.53 -9.70
C PRO A 80 8.97 11.64 -10.65
N HIS A 81 7.84 12.12 -11.16
CA HIS A 81 7.04 11.35 -12.12
C HIS A 81 7.78 11.25 -13.47
N PRO A 82 7.92 10.05 -14.06
CA PRO A 82 8.81 9.83 -15.21
C PRO A 82 8.37 10.57 -16.48
N GLU A 83 7.08 10.81 -16.66
CA GLU A 83 6.51 11.45 -17.86
C GLU A 83 5.94 12.85 -17.59
N ASN A 84 5.90 13.28 -16.32
CA ASN A 84 5.24 14.53 -15.94
C ASN A 84 6.09 15.29 -14.91
N PRO A 85 6.94 16.22 -15.34
CA PRO A 85 7.95 16.84 -14.48
C PRO A 85 7.36 17.67 -13.32
N ASP A 86 6.10 18.10 -13.45
CA ASP A 86 5.41 18.90 -12.42
C ASP A 86 4.68 18.04 -11.38
N HIS A 87 4.80 16.72 -11.45
CA HIS A 87 4.12 15.78 -10.56
C HIS A 87 5.11 14.94 -9.75
N THR A 88 4.69 14.57 -8.54
CA THR A 88 5.38 13.58 -7.72
C THR A 88 4.71 12.22 -7.87
N LEU A 89 5.49 11.19 -8.17
CA LEU A 89 5.06 9.80 -8.10
C LEU A 89 5.28 9.27 -6.68
N VAL A 90 4.22 8.74 -6.06
CA VAL A 90 4.31 8.02 -4.79
C VAL A 90 3.99 6.56 -5.04
N LEU A 91 4.98 5.72 -4.79
CA LEU A 91 4.87 4.27 -4.85
C LEU A 91 4.53 3.74 -3.46
N LEU A 92 3.45 2.98 -3.32
CA LEU A 92 3.06 2.29 -2.09
C LEU A 92 3.23 0.77 -2.25
N ASP A 93 4.21 0.20 -1.58
CA ASP A 93 4.42 -1.25 -1.48
C ASP A 93 3.85 -1.77 -0.16
N THR A 94 2.98 -2.76 -0.23
CA THR A 94 2.25 -3.25 0.95
C THR A 94 2.79 -4.57 1.43
N GLU A 95 2.59 -4.80 2.72
CA GLU A 95 2.68 -6.12 3.31
C GLU A 95 1.82 -7.13 2.54
N GLY A 96 2.31 -8.37 2.49
CA GLY A 96 1.62 -9.46 1.83
C GLY A 96 0.41 -9.96 2.62
N LEU A 97 -0.73 -10.10 1.96
CA LEU A 97 -1.96 -10.55 2.60
C LEU A 97 -1.95 -12.06 2.85
N GLY A 98 -2.57 -12.50 3.94
CA GLY A 98 -2.82 -13.91 4.25
C GLY A 98 -1.57 -14.71 4.64
N ASP A 99 -0.56 -14.04 5.20
CA ASP A 99 0.57 -14.73 5.80
C ASP A 99 0.13 -15.34 7.14
N VAL A 100 0.23 -16.67 7.23
CA VAL A 100 -0.22 -17.47 8.37
C VAL A 100 0.65 -17.29 9.62
N GLU A 101 1.86 -16.74 9.46
CA GLU A 101 2.75 -16.45 10.59
C GLU A 101 2.40 -15.11 11.29
N LYS A 102 1.46 -14.33 10.74
CA LYS A 102 1.03 -13.06 11.33
C LYS A 102 0.08 -13.28 12.51
N SER A 103 0.23 -12.44 13.53
CA SER A 103 -0.65 -12.47 14.70
C SER A 103 -1.97 -11.71 14.54
N ASN A 104 -2.12 -10.84 13.53
CA ASN A 104 -3.32 -10.01 13.36
C ASN A 104 -3.86 -10.01 11.91
N ILE A 105 -4.90 -10.82 11.67
CA ILE A 105 -5.57 -10.95 10.36
C ILE A 105 -6.41 -9.70 10.02
N GLU A 106 -6.90 -8.95 11.01
CA GLU A 106 -7.72 -7.75 10.77
C GLU A 106 -6.92 -6.63 10.10
N ASN A 107 -5.62 -6.55 10.38
CA ASN A 107 -4.74 -5.55 9.77
C ASN A 107 -4.58 -5.74 8.25
N ASP A 108 -4.75 -6.96 7.72
CA ASP A 108 -4.72 -7.21 6.26
C ASP A 108 -5.86 -6.48 5.55
N ALA A 109 -7.07 -6.49 6.13
CA ALA A 109 -8.22 -5.80 5.57
C ALA A 109 -8.02 -4.28 5.55
N TRP A 110 -7.47 -3.74 6.65
CA TRP A 110 -7.15 -2.31 6.74
C TRP A 110 -6.02 -1.88 5.80
N ILE A 111 -4.94 -2.66 5.70
CA ILE A 111 -3.85 -2.41 4.75
C ILE A 111 -4.40 -2.37 3.32
N PHE A 112 -5.26 -3.32 2.96
CA PHE A 112 -5.88 -3.34 1.66
C PHE A 112 -6.79 -2.12 1.43
N ALA A 113 -7.68 -1.82 2.38
CA ALA A 113 -8.61 -0.69 2.28
C ALA A 113 -7.88 0.65 2.16
N LEU A 114 -6.86 0.87 2.99
CA LEU A 114 -5.98 2.05 2.90
C LEU A 114 -5.28 2.13 1.55
N SER A 115 -4.80 1.00 1.01
CA SER A 115 -4.15 0.97 -0.30
C SER A 115 -5.10 1.40 -1.42
N ILE A 116 -6.36 1.00 -1.38
CA ILE A 116 -7.38 1.52 -2.30
C ILE A 116 -7.54 3.02 -2.11
N LEU A 117 -7.87 3.44 -0.89
CA LEU A 117 -8.28 4.82 -0.60
C LEU A 117 -7.18 5.85 -0.88
N LEU A 118 -5.91 5.46 -0.71
CA LEU A 118 -4.77 6.32 -0.93
C LEU A 118 -4.29 6.30 -2.39
N SER A 119 -4.67 5.30 -3.20
CA SER A 119 -4.12 5.11 -4.54
C SER A 119 -4.89 5.85 -5.64
N SER A 120 -4.16 6.40 -6.61
CA SER A 120 -4.70 6.77 -7.93
C SER A 120 -4.81 5.55 -8.84
N THR A 121 -3.95 4.55 -8.64
CA THR A 121 -3.94 3.28 -9.34
C THR A 121 -3.56 2.16 -8.38
N LEU A 122 -4.42 1.13 -8.31
CA LEU A 122 -4.17 -0.08 -7.53
C LEU A 122 -3.71 -1.20 -8.46
N VAL A 123 -2.55 -1.78 -8.18
CA VAL A 123 -2.05 -3.00 -8.81
C VAL A 123 -2.37 -4.17 -7.90
N TYR A 124 -3.27 -5.06 -8.33
CA TYR A 124 -3.49 -6.32 -7.63
C TYR A 124 -2.58 -7.41 -8.20
N ASN A 125 -1.62 -7.85 -7.39
CA ASN A 125 -0.61 -8.83 -7.78
C ASN A 125 -0.99 -10.23 -7.28
N SER A 126 -1.22 -11.14 -8.23
CA SER A 126 -1.53 -12.56 -7.97
C SER A 126 -0.62 -13.46 -8.80
N MET A 127 -0.41 -14.69 -8.34
CA MET A 127 0.36 -15.71 -9.05
C MET A 127 -0.59 -16.71 -9.71
N GLY A 128 -0.35 -17.01 -10.98
CA GLY A 128 -1.18 -17.96 -11.73
C GLY A 128 -2.40 -17.31 -12.37
N ILE A 129 -3.49 -18.06 -12.48
CA ILE A 129 -4.73 -17.62 -13.12
C ILE A 129 -5.56 -16.85 -12.09
N ILE A 130 -6.29 -15.82 -12.53
CA ILE A 130 -7.29 -15.15 -11.69
C ILE A 130 -8.43 -16.15 -11.47
N ASP A 131 -8.43 -16.79 -10.30
CA ASP A 131 -9.47 -17.69 -9.87
C ASP A 131 -10.50 -16.98 -8.97
N GLN A 132 -11.57 -17.69 -8.62
CA GLN A 132 -12.59 -17.16 -7.73
C GLN A 132 -12.02 -16.74 -6.37
N PHE A 133 -11.00 -17.43 -5.88
CA PHE A 133 -10.32 -17.11 -4.63
C PHE A 133 -9.62 -15.74 -4.70
N ALA A 134 -8.95 -15.41 -5.81
CA ALA A 134 -8.37 -14.09 -6.04
C ALA A 134 -9.44 -12.99 -6.07
N LEU A 135 -10.61 -13.25 -6.66
CA LEU A 135 -11.74 -12.32 -6.72
C LEU A 135 -12.42 -12.13 -5.35
N GLU A 136 -12.59 -13.20 -4.57
CA GLU A 136 -13.16 -13.12 -3.22
C GLU A 136 -12.29 -12.27 -2.28
N LYS A 137 -10.95 -12.34 -2.42
CA LYS A 137 -10.04 -11.44 -1.68
C LYS A 137 -10.10 -9.98 -2.14
N LEU A 138 -10.52 -9.71 -3.37
CA LEU A 138 -10.85 -8.35 -3.84
C LEU A 138 -12.23 -7.88 -3.35
N GLN A 139 -13.15 -8.81 -3.04
CA GLN A 139 -14.47 -8.51 -2.47
C GLN A 139 -14.44 -8.31 -0.95
N TYR A 140 -13.59 -9.03 -0.22
CA TYR A 140 -13.42 -8.90 1.24
C TYR A 140 -13.34 -7.45 1.78
N PRO A 141 -12.63 -6.51 1.12
CA PRO A 141 -12.56 -5.10 1.51
C PRO A 141 -13.76 -4.24 1.06
N SER A 142 -14.49 -4.64 0.02
CA SER A 142 -15.68 -3.89 -0.45
C SER A 142 -16.94 -4.20 0.36
N VAL A 143 -16.97 -5.34 1.08
CA VAL A 143 -18.13 -5.76 1.88
C VAL A 143 -17.93 -5.55 3.39
N GLN A 144 -16.68 -5.50 3.88
CA GLN A 144 -16.40 -5.33 5.32
C GLN A 144 -15.84 -3.97 5.73
N THR A 145 -15.62 -3.02 4.81
CA THR A 145 -15.47 -1.63 5.23
C THR A 145 -16.87 -1.11 5.58
N PRO A 146 -17.23 -0.89 6.86
CA PRO A 146 -18.40 -0.11 7.15
C PRO A 146 -18.01 1.32 6.78
N PHE A 147 -18.27 1.73 5.53
CA PHE A 147 -18.35 3.14 5.18
C PHE A 147 -19.57 3.72 5.89
N HIS A 148 -19.47 3.86 7.20
CA HIS A 148 -20.25 4.85 7.96
C HIS A 148 -19.47 6.17 7.91
N LEU A 149 -19.18 6.65 6.70
CA LEU A 149 -18.95 8.07 6.49
C LEU A 149 -20.34 8.72 6.60
N GLN A 150 -20.78 8.98 7.83
CA GLN A 150 -21.80 9.99 8.05
C GLN A 150 -21.19 11.32 7.60
N PHE A 151 -21.50 11.77 6.39
CA PHE A 151 -21.38 13.17 6.02
C PHE A 151 -22.49 13.91 6.80
N PRO A 152 -22.18 14.71 7.84
CA PRO A 152 -23.23 15.30 8.69
C PRO A 152 -23.93 16.50 8.04
N TYR A 153 -23.63 16.83 6.79
CA TYR A 153 -24.22 17.96 6.09
C TYR A 153 -24.46 17.58 4.65
N LEU A 154 -25.67 17.10 4.36
CA LEU A 154 -26.38 17.22 3.09
C LEU A 154 -27.76 16.58 3.30
N GLN A 155 -28.66 17.29 3.97
CA GLN A 155 -30.10 17.07 3.79
C GLN A 155 -30.57 18.02 2.68
N PRO A 156 -31.21 17.52 1.62
CA PRO A 156 -31.91 18.39 0.68
C PRO A 156 -33.21 18.90 1.31
N GLU A 157 -33.52 20.17 1.05
CA GLU A 157 -34.83 20.80 1.31
C GLU A 157 -35.97 20.08 0.57
#